data_AF-A0A9D1I2N3-F1
#
_entry.id   AF-A0A9D1I2N3-F1
#
_cell.length_a   1.000
_cell.length_b   1.000
_cell.length_c   1.000
_cell.angle_alpha   90.00
_cell.angle_beta   90.00
_cell.angle_gamma   90.00
#
_symmetry.space_group_name_H-M   'P 1'
#
loop_
_entity.id
_entity.type
_entity.pdbx_description
1 polymer ?
#
loop_
_entity_poly.entity_id
_entity_poly.type
_entity_poly.pdbx_seq_one_letter_code
_entity_poly.pdbx_strand_id
1 'polypeptide(L)'
;LEGTPGCKLIGPCGEVEIDHGVIVALRHVHLNDEQAAEAGVKDGDMVSIKIEGERGLVFNNVLVRAGSKHEREVHLDTDEGNAAGCGGDTVCTIIK
;
A
#
# COMPACT_ATOMS: atom_id res chain seq x y z
N LEU A 1 -5.64 -12.37 7.58
CA LEU A 1 -4.64 -13.45 7.40
C LEU A 1 -5.28 -14.83 7.39
N GLU A 2 -6.53 -14.99 7.80
CA GLU A 2 -7.26 -16.27 7.66
C GLU A 2 -7.22 -16.78 6.21
N GLY A 3 -7.08 -18.10 6.05
CA GLY A 3 -7.08 -18.77 4.74
C GLY A 3 -5.83 -18.52 3.87
N THR A 4 -4.79 -17.90 4.43
CA THR A 4 -3.53 -17.65 3.71
C THR A 4 -2.56 -18.83 3.84
N PRO A 5 -1.68 -19.06 2.85
CA PRO A 5 -0.66 -20.08 2.96
C PRO A 5 0.43 -19.70 3.97
N GLY A 6 1.18 -20.71 4.40
CA GLY A 6 2.36 -20.59 5.24
C GLY A 6 3.68 -20.57 4.45
N CYS A 7 4.79 -20.54 5.18
CA CYS A 7 6.14 -20.72 4.64
C CYS A 7 7.12 -21.13 5.75
N LYS A 8 8.35 -21.44 5.35
CA LYS A 8 9.45 -21.66 6.29
C LYS A 8 10.31 -20.39 6.38
N LEU A 9 10.43 -19.84 7.58
CA LEU A 9 11.29 -18.71 7.88
C LEU A 9 12.63 -19.23 8.38
N ILE A 10 13.72 -18.88 7.69
CA ILE A 10 15.07 -19.31 8.04
C ILE A 10 15.89 -18.07 8.39
N GLY A 11 16.39 -18.01 9.62
CA GLY A 11 17.27 -16.95 10.12
C GLY A 11 18.67 -17.47 10.42
N PRO A 12 19.60 -16.59 10.82
CA PRO A 12 21.00 -16.97 11.07
C PRO A 12 21.18 -17.97 12.23
N CYS A 13 20.19 -18.12 13.11
CA CYS A 13 20.27 -18.95 14.32
C CYS A 13 19.23 -20.08 14.36
N GLY A 14 18.51 -20.34 13.27
CA GLY A 14 17.49 -21.39 13.23
C GLY A 14 16.36 -21.12 12.24
N GLU A 15 15.29 -21.88 12.38
CA GLU A 15 14.16 -21.89 11.46
C GLU A 15 12.83 -22.10 12.20
N VAL A 16 11.74 -21.58 11.62
CA VAL A 16 10.37 -21.81 12.06
C VAL A 16 9.47 -22.00 10.84
N GLU A 17 8.58 -22.98 10.90
CA GLU A 17 7.54 -23.18 9.90
C GLU A 17 6.25 -22.52 10.41
N ILE A 18 5.68 -21.62 9.60
CA ILE A 18 4.37 -21.03 9.84
C ILE A 18 3.36 -21.67 8.88
N ASP A 19 2.16 -21.98 9.37
CA ASP A 19 1.10 -22.63 8.58
C ASP A 19 0.19 -21.62 7.84
N HIS A 20 0.25 -20.33 8.22
CA HIS A 20 -0.47 -19.23 7.58
C HIS A 20 0.28 -17.90 7.75
N GLY A 21 -0.10 -16.88 6.98
CA GLY A 21 0.36 -15.49 7.13
C GLY A 21 0.98 -14.87 5.88
N VAL A 22 1.24 -15.64 4.82
CA VAL A 22 1.85 -15.13 3.58
C VAL A 22 0.79 -14.50 2.68
N ILE A 23 1.03 -13.26 2.24
CA ILE A 23 0.10 -12.48 1.41
C ILE A 23 0.81 -11.77 0.25
N VAL A 24 0.04 -11.46 -0.78
CA VAL A 24 0.36 -10.35 -1.70
C VAL A 24 -0.19 -9.08 -1.08
N ALA A 25 0.63 -8.04 -0.99
CA ALA A 25 0.24 -6.78 -0.37
C ALA A 25 -0.83 -6.08 -1.21
N LEU A 26 -1.97 -5.75 -0.60
CA LEU A 26 -2.97 -4.90 -1.24
C LEU A 26 -2.51 -3.44 -1.14
N ARG A 27 -2.41 -2.73 -2.26
CA ARG A 27 -2.10 -1.30 -2.31
C ARG A 27 -3.03 -0.46 -1.42
N HIS A 28 -2.44 0.51 -0.72
CA HIS A 28 -3.18 1.39 0.19
C HIS A 28 -2.45 2.72 0.39
N VAL A 29 -3.20 3.72 0.84
CA VAL A 29 -2.68 5.03 1.24
C VAL A 29 -2.85 5.22 2.74
N HIS A 30 -1.79 5.69 3.39
CA HIS A 30 -1.76 6.15 4.77
C HIS A 30 -1.97 7.67 4.81
N LEU A 31 -2.85 8.12 5.69
CA LEU A 31 -3.12 9.54 5.96
C LEU A 31 -3.37 9.73 7.46
N ASN A 32 -2.84 10.79 8.06
CA ASN A 32 -3.33 11.18 9.39
C ASN A 32 -4.74 11.79 9.29
N ASP A 33 -5.37 12.03 10.44
CA ASP A 33 -6.76 12.51 10.51
C ASP A 33 -6.96 13.87 9.79
N GLU A 34 -6.00 14.80 9.95
CA GLU A 34 -6.05 16.12 9.31
C GLU A 34 -5.88 16.02 7.79
N GLN A 35 -5.00 15.12 7.33
CA GLN A 35 -4.73 14.91 5.91
C GLN A 35 -5.87 14.20 5.20
N ALA A 36 -6.51 13.24 5.87
CA ALA A 36 -7.72 12.60 5.37
C ALA A 36 -8.84 13.63 5.20
N ALA A 37 -9.02 14.51 6.19
CA ALA A 37 -9.98 15.61 6.11
C ALA A 37 -9.65 16.60 4.97
N GLU A 38 -8.37 16.97 4.79
CA GLU A 38 -7.91 17.84 3.69
C GLU A 38 -8.18 17.22 2.32
N ALA A 39 -7.92 15.92 2.16
CA ALA A 39 -8.22 15.16 0.95
C ALA A 39 -9.73 14.83 0.80
N GLY A 40 -10.54 15.10 1.83
CA GLY A 40 -11.96 14.81 1.89
C GLY A 40 -12.29 13.31 1.84
N VAL A 41 -11.41 12.45 2.35
CA VAL A 41 -11.58 10.99 2.43
C VAL A 41 -11.63 10.55 3.89
N LYS A 42 -12.07 9.32 4.13
CA LYS A 42 -12.07 8.70 5.47
C LYS A 42 -11.45 7.31 5.44
N ASP A 43 -11.13 6.80 6.62
CA ASP A 43 -10.69 5.42 6.79
C ASP A 43 -11.69 4.43 6.15
N GLY A 44 -11.16 3.48 5.38
CA GLY A 44 -11.95 2.48 4.65
C GLY A 44 -12.51 2.93 3.30
N ASP A 45 -12.33 4.19 2.89
CA ASP A 45 -12.70 4.61 1.54
C ASP A 45 -11.82 3.92 0.49
N MET A 46 -12.39 3.70 -0.71
CA MET A 46 -11.66 3.24 -1.89
C MET A 46 -11.50 4.42 -2.84
N VAL A 47 -10.26 4.74 -3.19
CA VAL A 47 -9.91 5.84 -4.10
C VAL A 47 -9.13 5.35 -5.31
N SER A 48 -8.90 6.23 -6.27
CA SER A 48 -7.88 6.03 -7.28
C SER A 48 -6.68 6.93 -7.00
N ILE A 49 -5.48 6.50 -7.39
CA ILE A 49 -4.29 7.36 -7.38
C ILE A 49 -3.71 7.44 -8.79
N LYS A 50 -3.27 8.62 -9.17
CA LYS A 50 -2.58 8.89 -10.43
C LYS A 50 -1.09 9.08 -10.16
N ILE A 51 -0.27 8.34 -10.89
CA ILE A 51 1.18 8.54 -10.97
C ILE A 51 1.49 9.04 -12.37
N GLU A 52 2.30 10.09 -12.47
CA GLU A 52 2.74 10.65 -13.74
C GLU A 52 4.13 10.13 -14.12
N GLY A 53 4.55 10.35 -15.37
CA GLY A 53 5.83 9.89 -15.90
C GLY A 53 5.66 9.08 -17.19
N GLU A 54 6.78 8.55 -17.71
CA GLU A 54 6.80 7.77 -18.96
C GLU A 54 5.92 6.52 -18.89
N ARG A 55 5.89 5.88 -17.71
CA ARG A 55 5.00 4.75 -17.39
C ARG A 55 3.82 5.16 -16.51
N GLY A 56 3.42 6.44 -16.57
CA GLY A 56 2.34 6.98 -15.76
C GLY A 56 1.03 6.20 -15.93
N LEU A 57 0.32 5.98 -14.82
CA LEU A 57 -0.90 5.19 -14.79
C LEU A 57 -1.80 5.59 -13.62
N VAL A 58 -3.03 5.06 -13.64
CA VAL A 58 -4.00 5.20 -12.57
C VAL A 58 -4.24 3.85 -11.91
N PHE A 59 -3.93 3.74 -10.62
CA PHE A 59 -4.34 2.60 -9.82
C PHE A 59 -5.73 2.87 -9.26
N ASN A 60 -6.70 2.05 -9.66
CA ASN A 60 -8.03 2.06 -9.08
C ASN A 60 -8.09 1.16 -7.84
N ASN A 61 -9.11 1.36 -6.99
CA ASN A 61 -9.35 0.54 -5.81
C ASN A 61 -8.15 0.54 -4.85
N VAL A 62 -7.68 1.73 -4.47
CA VAL A 62 -6.67 1.92 -3.42
C VAL A 62 -7.38 2.18 -2.10
N LEU A 63 -7.10 1.35 -1.10
CA LEU A 63 -7.71 1.47 0.23
C LEU A 63 -7.10 2.66 0.98
N VAL A 64 -7.94 3.53 1.53
CA VAL A 64 -7.52 4.57 2.48
C VAL A 64 -7.46 3.96 3.87
N ARG A 65 -6.31 4.08 4.53
CA ARG A 65 -6.14 3.82 5.96
C ARG A 65 -5.79 5.13 6.65
N ALA A 66 -6.75 5.66 7.41
CA ALA A 66 -6.60 6.95 8.08
C ALA A 66 -6.52 6.78 9.60
N GLY A 67 -5.68 7.58 10.26
CA GLY A 67 -5.64 7.64 11.72
C GLY A 67 -4.44 8.39 12.29
N SER A 68 -4.51 8.77 13.55
CA SER A 68 -3.50 9.56 14.29
C SER A 68 -2.05 9.04 14.31
N LYS A 69 -1.80 7.80 13.88
CA LYS A 69 -0.45 7.20 13.80
C LYS A 69 0.09 7.05 12.38
N HIS A 70 -0.64 7.55 11.39
CA HIS A 70 -0.26 7.51 9.98
C HIS A 70 0.33 8.84 9.55
N GLU A 71 0.93 8.85 8.37
CA GLU A 71 1.48 10.02 7.68
C GLU A 71 1.30 9.78 6.18
N ARG A 72 1.35 10.84 5.36
CA ARG A 72 1.14 10.75 3.90
C ARG A 72 2.11 9.79 3.24
N GLU A 73 1.61 8.63 2.86
CA GLU A 73 2.40 7.62 2.19
C GLU A 73 1.50 6.68 1.38
N VAL A 74 1.95 6.25 0.20
CA VAL A 74 1.30 5.18 -0.56
C VAL A 74 2.20 3.96 -0.55
N HIS A 75 1.63 2.82 -0.20
CA HIS A 75 2.32 1.54 -0.25
C HIS A 75 1.88 0.78 -1.51
N LEU A 76 2.85 0.58 -2.40
CA LEU A 76 2.79 -0.30 -3.56
C LEU A 76 3.84 -1.40 -3.38
N ASP A 77 3.57 -2.59 -3.89
CA ASP A 77 4.63 -3.59 -3.98
C ASP A 77 5.63 -3.25 -5.11
N THR A 78 6.71 -4.02 -5.20
CA THR A 78 7.77 -3.78 -6.18
C THR A 78 7.28 -3.92 -7.62
N ASP A 79 6.34 -4.84 -7.90
CA ASP A 79 5.83 -5.06 -9.26
C ASP A 79 4.91 -3.92 -9.68
N GLU A 80 4.05 -3.44 -8.79
CA GLU A 80 3.23 -2.25 -8.98
C GLU A 80 4.11 -1.00 -9.20
N GLY A 81 5.14 -0.82 -8.36
CA GLY A 81 6.08 0.30 -8.49
C GLY A 81 6.81 0.29 -9.83
N ASN A 82 7.33 -0.87 -10.24
CA ASN A 82 7.98 -1.05 -11.54
C ASN A 82 7.01 -0.85 -12.71
N ALA A 83 5.75 -1.26 -12.57
CA ALA A 83 4.72 -1.08 -13.59
C ALA A 83 4.42 0.41 -13.86
N ALA A 84 4.38 1.22 -12.79
CA ALA A 84 4.20 2.67 -12.85
C ALA A 84 5.51 3.45 -13.11
N GLY A 85 6.66 2.78 -13.08
CA GLY A 85 7.97 3.42 -13.20
C GLY A 85 8.28 4.37 -12.04
N CYS A 86 7.77 4.08 -10.84
CA CYS A 86 7.94 4.92 -9.65
C CYS A 86 8.89 4.30 -8.61
N GLY A 87 9.50 5.16 -7.81
CA GLY A 87 10.36 4.80 -6.66
C GLY A 87 9.92 5.51 -5.38
N GLY A 88 10.70 5.36 -4.31
CA GLY A 88 10.34 5.85 -2.96
C GLY A 88 10.01 7.34 -2.86
N ASP A 89 10.60 8.18 -3.70
CA ASP A 89 10.38 9.64 -3.70
C ASP A 89 9.31 10.09 -4.71
N THR A 90 8.62 9.16 -5.37
CA THR A 90 7.61 9.51 -6.38
C THR A 90 6.32 9.96 -5.73
N VAL A 91 5.84 11.14 -6.15
CA VAL A 91 4.57 11.70 -5.69
C VAL A 91 3.43 11.21 -6.56
N CYS A 92 2.28 10.97 -5.95
CA CYS A 92 1.04 10.63 -6.64
C CYS A 92 -0.08 11.61 -6.24
N THR A 93 -1.19 11.58 -6.98
CA THR A 93 -2.38 12.39 -6.68
C THR A 93 -3.58 11.48 -6.45
N ILE A 94 -4.29 11.67 -5.34
CA ILE A 94 -5.58 11.03 -5.13
C ILE A 94 -6.59 11.64 -6.10
N ILE A 95 -7.25 10.78 -6.88
CA ILE A 95 -8.34 11.12 -7.79
C ILE A 95 -9.58 10.33 -7.37
N LYS A 96 -10.66 11.04 -7.04
CA LYS A 96 -11.95 10.47 -6.66
C LYS A 96 -12.75 10.04 -7.87
#